data_AF-A0A0W0X5E1-F1
#
_entry.id   AF-A0A0W0X5E1-F1
#
_cell.length_a   1.000
_cell.length_b   1.000
_cell.length_c   1.000
_cell.angle_alpha   90.00
_cell.angle_beta   90.00
_cell.angle_gamma   90.00
#
_symmetry.space_group_name_H-M   'P 1'
#
loop_
_entity.id
_entity.type
_entity.pdbx_description
1 polymer ?
#
loop_
_entity_poly.entity_id
_entity_poly.type
_entity_poly.pdbx_seq_one_letter_code
_entity_poly.pdbx_strand_id
1 'polypeptide(L)'
;MPSLYTMKILEVLSEHRRIPQDGEASSITEFSSKIIEIVDAMVIKGEKIRLVMPAFPEKAPVRGKTLSDSPDMAELVSLQHLNNICQKIAAVYPAGAEMVIYTDGFAFDEVFPDIHTKDKRERYLAQLTSMIEQSHLNNIKIVNLSGTVDLNKYAETDASFEERVRKPKTHADIDSLNLYRGEIRFFTTELSMAYPDRSMSRIKKDAAIVARGVARMSAALSTYLSVIEPEALRLSCHPKTVDSDKIGIWFNEDHSPGGTPWHNAAVFEVEKARNKCVVSFMKASEAAEKGFILKTDKEGKPSHFVSEPVFRYASILQSFFKAVHAARLKSEKPDESYQEAELVSRVVSGA
;
A
#
# COMPACT_ATOMS: atom_id res chain seq x y z
N MET A 1 21.67 -15.46 -21.82
CA MET A 1 21.80 -14.13 -21.19
C MET A 1 20.43 -13.47 -21.23
N PRO A 2 19.99 -12.81 -20.15
CA PRO A 2 18.70 -12.12 -20.12
C PRO A 2 18.61 -11.07 -21.22
N SER A 3 17.40 -10.80 -21.71
CA SER A 3 17.19 -9.74 -22.70
C SER A 3 17.53 -8.36 -22.12
N LEU A 4 17.78 -7.37 -22.98
CA LEU A 4 17.98 -5.98 -22.55
C LEU A 4 16.76 -5.43 -21.79
N TYR A 5 15.55 -5.80 -22.21
CA TYR A 5 14.33 -5.42 -21.51
C TYR A 5 14.28 -6.04 -20.11
N THR A 6 14.63 -7.32 -19.99
CA THR A 6 14.69 -8.03 -18.70
C THR A 6 15.60 -7.31 -17.72
N MET A 7 16.81 -6.91 -18.15
CA MET A 7 17.74 -6.17 -17.29
C MET A 7 17.19 -4.82 -16.83
N LYS A 8 16.58 -4.04 -17.74
CA LYS A 8 15.97 -2.74 -17.39
C LYS A 8 14.77 -2.86 -16.45
N ILE A 9 13.95 -3.91 -16.63
CA ILE A 9 12.81 -4.17 -15.75
C ILE A 9 13.30 -4.52 -14.33
N LEU A 10 14.32 -5.38 -14.23
CA LEU A 10 14.91 -5.75 -12.94
C LEU A 10 15.57 -4.54 -12.26
N GLU A 11 16.23 -3.65 -13.01
CA GLU A 11 16.76 -2.39 -12.48
C GLU A 11 15.65 -1.54 -11.83
N VAL A 12 14.54 -1.31 -12.54
CA VAL A 12 13.37 -0.59 -11.99
C VAL A 12 12.82 -1.26 -10.72
N LEU A 13 12.69 -2.59 -10.72
CA LEU A 13 12.20 -3.32 -9.54
C LEU A 13 13.17 -3.26 -8.36
N SER A 14 14.48 -3.22 -8.63
CA SER A 14 15.52 -3.15 -7.59
C SER A 14 15.45 -1.84 -6.80
N GLU A 15 15.09 -0.73 -7.46
CA GLU A 15 14.90 0.57 -6.80
C GLU A 15 13.88 0.49 -5.67
N HIS A 16 12.82 -0.31 -5.83
CA HIS A 16 11.66 -0.37 -4.94
C HIS A 16 11.69 -1.54 -3.96
N ARG A 17 12.78 -2.30 -3.97
CA ARG A 17 12.91 -3.52 -3.19
C ARG A 17 13.12 -3.24 -1.71
N ARG A 18 12.47 -4.06 -0.88
CA ARG A 18 12.64 -4.12 0.57
C ARG A 18 13.31 -5.43 0.97
N ILE A 19 14.53 -5.33 1.48
CA ILE A 19 15.36 -6.45 1.95
C ILE A 19 15.43 -6.39 3.50
N PRO A 20 15.54 -7.52 4.21
CA PRO A 20 15.81 -7.51 5.65
C PRO A 20 17.05 -6.65 5.97
N GLN A 21 17.00 -5.86 7.04
CA GLN A 21 18.16 -5.11 7.52
C GLN A 21 19.12 -6.07 8.24
N ASP A 22 20.00 -6.72 7.50
CA ASP A 22 21.30 -7.16 8.01
C ASP A 22 22.29 -6.07 7.59
N GLY A 23 23.14 -5.63 8.53
CA GLY A 23 24.04 -4.46 8.44
C GLY A 23 24.44 -3.95 7.03
N GLU A 24 24.37 -2.63 6.89
CA GLU A 24 24.68 -1.80 5.70
C GLU A 24 23.60 -1.78 4.60
N ALA A 25 23.02 -0.58 4.43
CA ALA A 25 22.13 -0.21 3.34
C ALA A 25 22.91 -0.18 2.00
N SER A 26 23.33 -1.34 1.52
CA SER A 26 23.85 -1.50 0.17
C SER A 26 22.67 -1.69 -0.79
N SER A 27 22.71 -0.98 -1.91
CA SER A 27 21.73 -1.12 -2.99
C SER A 27 21.92 -2.47 -3.68
N ILE A 28 21.34 -3.54 -3.12
CA ILE A 28 21.42 -4.86 -3.73
C ILE A 28 20.50 -4.92 -4.94
N THR A 29 21.10 -4.92 -6.13
CA THR A 29 20.40 -4.98 -7.42
C THR A 29 20.16 -6.41 -7.90
N GLU A 30 20.71 -7.41 -7.22
CA GLU A 30 20.68 -8.81 -7.65
C GLU A 30 19.36 -9.49 -7.30
N PHE A 31 18.84 -10.28 -8.24
CA PHE A 31 17.67 -11.14 -8.03
C PHE A 31 18.07 -12.61 -8.20
N SER A 32 17.32 -13.51 -7.56
CA SER A 32 17.47 -14.95 -7.78
C SER A 32 17.27 -15.31 -9.25
N SER A 33 17.93 -16.38 -9.71
CA SER A 33 17.79 -16.86 -11.10
C SER A 33 16.33 -17.11 -11.47
N LYS A 34 15.53 -17.61 -10.53
CA LYS A 34 14.09 -17.85 -10.70
C LYS A 34 13.32 -16.57 -11.01
N ILE A 35 13.61 -15.45 -10.34
CA ILE A 35 12.97 -14.15 -10.64
C ILE A 35 13.38 -13.67 -12.03
N ILE A 36 14.68 -13.78 -12.36
CA ILE A 36 15.21 -13.39 -13.67
C ILE A 36 14.52 -14.20 -14.79
N GLU A 37 14.42 -15.52 -14.62
CA GLU A 37 13.77 -16.43 -15.56
C GLU A 37 12.28 -16.12 -15.77
N ILE A 38 11.54 -15.80 -14.69
CA ILE A 38 10.12 -15.40 -14.77
C ILE A 38 9.95 -14.12 -15.59
N VAL A 39 10.77 -13.10 -15.33
CA VAL A 39 10.70 -11.83 -16.08
C VAL A 39 11.10 -12.05 -17.53
N ASP A 40 12.20 -12.79 -17.79
CA ASP A 40 12.67 -13.07 -19.14
C ASP A 40 11.65 -13.86 -19.95
N ALA A 41 10.95 -14.82 -19.33
CA ALA A 41 9.89 -15.58 -19.97
C ALA A 41 8.72 -14.71 -20.44
N MET A 42 8.24 -13.78 -19.60
CA MET A 42 7.19 -12.82 -19.99
C MET A 42 7.67 -11.89 -21.12
N VAL A 43 8.92 -11.43 -21.03
CA VAL A 43 9.52 -10.57 -22.05
C VAL A 43 9.64 -11.28 -23.40
N ILE A 44 10.09 -12.53 -23.43
CA ILE A 44 10.21 -13.35 -24.65
C ILE A 44 8.85 -13.55 -25.32
N LYS A 45 7.78 -13.72 -24.52
CA LYS A 45 6.40 -13.81 -25.03
C LYS A 45 5.84 -12.46 -25.49
N GLY A 46 6.48 -11.33 -25.16
CA GLY A 46 5.97 -9.99 -25.46
C GLY A 46 4.76 -9.60 -24.60
N GLU A 47 4.60 -10.22 -23.43
CA GLU A 47 3.45 -10.04 -22.54
C GLU A 47 3.71 -8.97 -21.48
N LYS A 48 2.65 -8.41 -20.92
CA LYS A 48 2.76 -7.52 -19.75
C LYS A 48 3.49 -8.22 -18.60
N ILE A 49 4.37 -7.49 -17.92
CA ILE A 49 4.95 -7.97 -16.67
C ILE A 49 3.85 -8.00 -15.61
N ARG A 50 3.41 -9.20 -15.25
CA ARG A 50 2.34 -9.44 -14.29
C ARG A 50 2.90 -9.52 -12.88
N LEU A 51 2.69 -8.47 -12.09
CA LEU A 51 3.08 -8.37 -10.70
C LEU A 51 1.91 -8.78 -9.82
N VAL A 52 2.10 -9.74 -8.91
CA VAL A 52 1.01 -10.26 -8.04
C VAL A 52 1.38 -10.15 -6.57
N MET A 53 0.50 -9.59 -5.75
CA MET A 53 0.70 -9.49 -4.30
C MET A 53 -0.56 -9.74 -3.48
N PRO A 54 -0.51 -10.59 -2.42
CA PRO A 54 -1.51 -10.54 -1.37
C PRO A 54 -1.29 -9.29 -0.49
N ALA A 55 -2.29 -8.42 -0.40
CA ALA A 55 -2.20 -7.17 0.37
C ALA A 55 -3.56 -6.47 0.50
N PHE A 56 -3.59 -5.40 1.31
CA PHE A 56 -4.78 -4.58 1.57
C PHE A 56 -5.99 -5.39 2.07
N PRO A 57 -5.83 -6.15 3.19
CA PRO A 57 -6.89 -7.01 3.72
C PRO A 57 -8.10 -6.22 4.21
N GLU A 58 -7.85 -5.26 5.10
CA GLU A 58 -8.75 -4.26 5.68
C GLU A 58 -7.94 -3.31 6.55
N LYS A 59 -8.51 -2.15 6.90
CA LYS A 59 -7.91 -1.24 7.88
C LYS A 59 -7.97 -1.84 9.28
N ALA A 60 -6.86 -1.81 10.02
CA ALA A 60 -6.80 -2.35 11.38
C ALA A 60 -7.87 -1.71 12.30
N PRO A 61 -8.66 -2.50 13.05
CA PRO A 61 -9.69 -2.00 13.99
C PRO A 61 -9.14 -1.42 15.29
N VAL A 62 -7.88 -0.98 15.31
CA VAL A 62 -7.21 -0.51 16.52
C VAL A 62 -7.03 1.00 16.47
N ARG A 63 -7.89 1.70 17.21
CA ARG A 63 -7.82 3.17 17.33
C ARG A 63 -6.49 3.57 17.99
N GLY A 64 -5.86 4.60 17.43
CA GLY A 64 -4.48 4.99 17.75
C GLY A 64 -3.42 4.33 16.86
N LYS A 65 -3.71 3.18 16.23
CA LYS A 65 -2.85 2.64 15.16
C LYS A 65 -3.24 3.24 13.81
N THR A 66 -4.54 3.24 13.53
CA THR A 66 -5.15 3.81 12.31
C THR A 66 -6.06 4.99 12.65
N LEU A 67 -6.41 5.78 11.63
CA LEU A 67 -7.28 6.96 11.76
C LEU A 67 -8.77 6.60 11.79
N SER A 68 -9.17 5.53 11.08
CA SER A 68 -10.55 5.05 10.99
C SER A 68 -10.57 3.59 10.50
N ASP A 69 -11.74 3.07 10.13
CA ASP A 69 -11.88 1.77 9.43
C ASP A 69 -11.82 1.89 7.90
N SER A 70 -11.77 3.12 7.38
CA SER A 70 -11.72 3.42 5.95
C SER A 70 -10.28 3.50 5.44
N PRO A 71 -10.04 3.17 4.16
CA PRO A 71 -8.82 3.58 3.48
C PRO A 71 -8.62 5.10 3.60
N ASP A 72 -7.39 5.52 3.85
CA ASP A 72 -7.01 6.93 3.98
C ASP A 72 -5.83 7.25 3.05
N MET A 73 -5.12 8.34 3.33
CA MET A 73 -4.01 8.77 2.48
C MET A 73 -2.87 7.74 2.44
N ALA A 74 -2.72 6.89 3.46
CA ALA A 74 -1.71 5.84 3.45
C ALA A 74 -1.98 4.85 2.31
N GLU A 75 -3.21 4.38 2.16
CA GLU A 75 -3.60 3.51 1.05
C GLU A 75 -3.44 4.21 -0.30
N LEU A 76 -3.84 5.48 -0.42
CA LEU A 76 -3.73 6.22 -1.67
C LEU A 76 -2.27 6.35 -2.13
N VAL A 77 -1.38 6.80 -1.25
CA VAL A 77 0.06 6.92 -1.53
C VAL A 77 0.65 5.57 -1.95
N SER A 78 0.26 4.50 -1.26
CA SER A 78 0.72 3.15 -1.59
C SER A 78 0.25 2.67 -2.96
N LEU A 79 -1.03 2.85 -3.28
CA LEU A 79 -1.57 2.46 -4.58
C LEU A 79 -0.97 3.29 -5.71
N GLN A 80 -0.75 4.59 -5.50
CA GLN A 80 -0.04 5.47 -6.44
C GLN A 80 1.40 4.99 -6.66
N HIS A 81 2.11 4.64 -5.59
CA HIS A 81 3.45 4.11 -5.68
C HIS A 81 3.50 2.81 -6.50
N LEU A 82 2.64 1.84 -6.18
CA LEU A 82 2.55 0.58 -6.93
C LEU A 82 2.20 0.80 -8.41
N ASN A 83 1.30 1.74 -8.71
CA ASN A 83 0.97 2.11 -10.08
C ASN A 83 2.16 2.76 -10.80
N ASN A 84 2.94 3.59 -10.10
CA ASN A 84 4.15 4.24 -10.63
C ASN A 84 5.23 3.21 -10.98
N ILE A 85 5.39 2.13 -10.20
CA ILE A 85 6.29 1.02 -10.55
C ILE A 85 5.91 0.47 -11.94
N CYS A 86 4.62 0.22 -12.20
CA CYS A 86 4.17 -0.24 -13.50
C CYS A 86 4.42 0.79 -14.62
N GLN A 87 4.27 2.08 -14.34
CA GLN A 87 4.56 3.15 -15.30
C GLN A 87 6.05 3.24 -15.64
N LYS A 88 6.94 3.11 -14.64
CA LYS A 88 8.39 3.03 -14.85
C LYS A 88 8.77 1.83 -15.71
N ILE A 89 8.15 0.66 -15.50
CA ILE A 89 8.36 -0.50 -16.37
C ILE A 89 7.89 -0.22 -17.80
N ALA A 90 6.72 0.39 -17.98
CA ALA A 90 6.20 0.75 -19.30
C ALA A 90 7.09 1.77 -20.05
N ALA A 91 7.84 2.61 -19.34
CA ALA A 91 8.80 3.52 -19.95
C ALA A 91 10.02 2.80 -20.56
N VAL A 92 10.35 1.60 -20.08
CA VAL A 92 11.50 0.81 -20.57
C VAL A 92 11.11 -0.42 -21.37
N TYR A 93 9.87 -0.89 -21.28
CA TYR A 93 9.36 -2.10 -21.93
C TYR A 93 7.98 -1.86 -22.57
N PRO A 94 7.83 -1.97 -23.91
CA PRO A 94 6.61 -1.55 -24.61
C PRO A 94 5.31 -2.21 -24.17
N ALA A 95 5.32 -3.49 -23.76
CA ALA A 95 4.10 -4.14 -23.29
C ALA A 95 3.68 -3.62 -21.90
N GLY A 96 4.61 -3.07 -21.13
CA GLY A 96 4.40 -2.51 -19.80
C GLY A 96 4.21 -3.56 -18.72
N ALA A 97 3.54 -3.17 -17.64
CA ALA A 97 3.29 -4.03 -16.49
C ALA A 97 1.89 -3.80 -15.93
N GLU A 98 1.39 -4.77 -15.18
CA GLU A 98 0.18 -4.66 -14.38
C GLU A 98 0.44 -5.17 -12.97
N MET A 99 -0.27 -4.60 -12.01
CA MET A 99 -0.23 -4.96 -10.60
C MET A 99 -1.57 -5.56 -10.19
N VAL A 100 -1.57 -6.83 -9.80
CA VAL A 100 -2.75 -7.55 -9.34
C VAL A 100 -2.63 -7.78 -7.83
N ILE A 101 -3.48 -7.09 -7.09
CA ILE A 101 -3.56 -7.18 -5.64
C ILE A 101 -4.68 -8.15 -5.29
N TYR A 102 -4.31 -9.25 -4.66
CA TYR A 102 -5.26 -10.18 -4.06
C TYR A 102 -5.54 -9.73 -2.63
N THR A 103 -6.74 -9.24 -2.34
CA THR A 103 -7.08 -8.87 -0.96
C THR A 103 -7.13 -10.12 -0.10
N ASP A 104 -6.32 -10.15 0.94
CA ASP A 104 -6.06 -11.35 1.75
C ASP A 104 -6.85 -11.39 3.06
N GLY A 105 -7.71 -10.40 3.32
CA GLY A 105 -8.51 -10.34 4.55
C GLY A 105 -9.34 -11.60 4.81
N PHE A 106 -9.94 -12.16 3.75
CA PHE A 106 -10.76 -13.38 3.83
C PHE A 106 -9.99 -14.62 4.30
N ALA A 107 -8.66 -14.64 4.10
CA ALA A 107 -7.83 -15.77 4.49
C ALA A 107 -7.72 -15.92 6.01
N PHE A 108 -8.10 -14.88 6.76
CA PHE A 108 -7.89 -14.78 8.19
C PHE A 108 -9.20 -14.67 8.99
N ASP A 109 -10.35 -14.91 8.34
CA ASP A 109 -11.70 -14.76 8.91
C ASP A 109 -11.89 -15.60 10.19
N GLU A 110 -11.33 -16.80 10.23
CA GLU A 110 -11.40 -17.72 11.38
C GLU A 110 -10.30 -17.47 12.42
N VAL A 111 -9.32 -16.62 12.10
CA VAL A 111 -8.12 -16.39 12.92
C VAL A 111 -8.28 -15.15 13.79
N PHE A 112 -8.95 -14.12 13.27
CA PHE A 112 -9.09 -12.85 13.96
C PHE A 112 -10.22 -12.86 15.00
N PRO A 113 -10.07 -12.08 16.09
CA PRO A 113 -11.16 -11.83 17.02
C PRO A 113 -12.29 -11.01 16.37
N ASP A 114 -13.46 -10.98 17.00
CA ASP A 114 -14.72 -10.34 16.52
C ASP A 114 -14.63 -8.87 16.06
N ILE A 115 -13.49 -8.21 16.29
CA ILE A 115 -13.21 -6.84 15.82
C ILE A 115 -12.93 -6.76 14.30
N HIS A 116 -12.67 -7.89 13.66
CA HIS A 116 -12.44 -8.02 12.21
C HIS A 116 -13.66 -8.64 11.53
N THR A 117 -14.68 -7.82 11.24
CA THR A 117 -15.95 -8.31 10.66
C THR A 117 -15.95 -8.32 9.14
N LYS A 118 -16.74 -9.21 8.54
CA LYS A 118 -16.94 -9.29 7.09
C LYS A 118 -17.42 -7.96 6.50
N ASP A 119 -18.42 -7.34 7.12
CA ASP A 119 -18.98 -6.05 6.68
C ASP A 119 -17.94 -4.93 6.67
N LYS A 120 -16.98 -4.97 7.59
CA LYS A 120 -15.89 -4.00 7.61
C LYS A 120 -14.92 -4.22 6.45
N ARG A 121 -14.52 -5.46 6.18
CA ARG A 121 -13.69 -5.83 5.03
C ARG A 121 -14.34 -5.43 3.71
N GLU A 122 -15.62 -5.72 3.54
CA GLU A 122 -16.37 -5.38 2.32
C GLU A 122 -16.49 -3.86 2.11
N ARG A 123 -16.76 -3.09 3.17
CA ARG A 123 -16.77 -1.62 3.08
C ARG A 123 -15.39 -1.04 2.75
N TYR A 124 -14.34 -1.57 3.38
CA TYR A 124 -12.96 -1.16 3.08
C TYR A 124 -12.61 -1.43 1.61
N LEU A 125 -12.92 -2.63 1.10
CA LEU A 125 -12.69 -3.01 -0.28
C LEU A 125 -13.45 -2.12 -1.27
N ALA A 126 -14.74 -1.83 -1.01
CA ALA A 126 -15.53 -0.94 -1.86
C ALA A 126 -14.91 0.47 -1.95
N GLN A 127 -14.44 1.01 -0.82
CA GLN A 127 -13.79 2.31 -0.77
C GLN A 127 -12.42 2.28 -1.46
N LEU A 128 -11.66 1.19 -1.32
CA LEU A 128 -10.36 1.02 -1.99
C LEU A 128 -10.52 0.97 -3.51
N THR A 129 -11.52 0.24 -4.01
CA THR A 129 -11.85 0.21 -5.45
C THR A 129 -12.24 1.59 -5.96
N SER A 130 -13.11 2.30 -5.23
CA SER A 130 -13.48 3.67 -5.58
C SER A 130 -12.27 4.62 -5.59
N MET A 131 -11.31 4.44 -4.67
CA MET A 131 -10.08 5.24 -4.61
C MET A 131 -9.20 5.02 -5.84
N ILE A 132 -9.08 3.77 -6.31
CA ILE A 132 -8.32 3.39 -7.51
C ILE A 132 -8.93 4.04 -8.76
N GLU A 133 -10.26 3.96 -8.90
CA GLU A 133 -11.00 4.53 -10.03
C GLU A 133 -10.87 6.06 -10.07
N GLN A 134 -11.15 6.73 -8.94
CA GLN A 134 -11.09 8.19 -8.84
C GLN A 134 -9.67 8.76 -9.02
N SER A 135 -8.65 7.97 -8.72
CA SER A 135 -7.25 8.36 -8.87
C SER A 135 -6.64 7.91 -10.20
N HIS A 136 -7.44 7.31 -11.09
CA HIS A 136 -7.02 6.83 -12.42
C HIS A 136 -5.80 5.89 -12.38
N LEU A 137 -5.76 4.99 -11.38
CA LEU A 137 -4.64 4.05 -11.19
C LEU A 137 -4.80 2.82 -12.11
N ASN A 138 -4.68 3.07 -13.41
CA ASN A 138 -5.06 2.14 -14.48
C ASN A 138 -4.23 0.85 -14.54
N ASN A 139 -3.07 0.78 -13.86
CA ASN A 139 -2.26 -0.43 -13.81
C ASN A 139 -2.58 -1.32 -12.58
N ILE A 140 -3.51 -0.92 -11.72
CA ILE A 140 -3.87 -1.65 -10.51
C ILE A 140 -5.17 -2.43 -10.74
N LYS A 141 -5.14 -3.72 -10.44
CA LYS A 141 -6.31 -4.60 -10.39
C LYS A 141 -6.45 -5.17 -8.99
N ILE A 142 -7.62 -4.99 -8.38
CA ILE A 142 -7.97 -5.67 -7.12
C ILE A 142 -8.74 -6.96 -7.43
N VAL A 143 -8.39 -8.05 -6.77
CA VAL A 143 -9.09 -9.34 -6.83
C VAL A 143 -9.43 -9.78 -5.41
N ASN A 144 -10.71 -10.03 -5.16
CA ASN A 144 -11.19 -10.63 -3.92
C ASN A 144 -11.56 -12.10 -4.18
N LEU A 145 -10.96 -13.01 -3.41
CA LEU A 145 -11.20 -14.45 -3.51
C LEU A 145 -12.17 -14.98 -2.46
N SER A 146 -12.73 -14.12 -1.60
CA SER A 146 -13.75 -14.49 -0.62
C SER A 146 -14.93 -15.18 -1.29
N GLY A 147 -15.32 -16.36 -0.79
CA GLY A 147 -16.38 -17.18 -1.35
C GLY A 147 -16.02 -17.93 -2.64
N THR A 148 -14.88 -17.64 -3.26
CA THR A 148 -14.41 -18.28 -4.51
C THR A 148 -13.50 -19.47 -4.25
N VAL A 149 -12.72 -19.42 -3.15
CA VAL A 149 -11.79 -20.48 -2.77
C VAL A 149 -11.95 -20.84 -1.30
N ASP A 150 -11.87 -22.14 -1.03
CA ASP A 150 -11.71 -22.67 0.33
C ASP A 150 -10.21 -22.88 0.59
N LEU A 151 -9.58 -21.92 1.28
CA LEU A 151 -8.15 -21.98 1.58
C LEU A 151 -7.78 -23.09 2.56
N ASN A 152 -8.73 -23.66 3.31
CA ASN A 152 -8.44 -24.78 4.19
C ASN A 152 -7.98 -26.03 3.42
N LYS A 153 -8.31 -26.15 2.13
CA LYS A 153 -7.79 -27.20 1.24
C LYS A 153 -6.30 -27.08 0.94
N TYR A 154 -5.72 -25.89 1.11
CA TYR A 154 -4.30 -25.59 0.89
C TYR A 154 -3.53 -25.39 2.19
N ALA A 155 -4.24 -25.27 3.31
CA ALA A 155 -3.64 -25.05 4.61
C ALA A 155 -3.24 -26.39 5.24
N GLU A 156 -2.04 -26.44 5.80
CA GLU A 156 -1.63 -27.56 6.65
C GLU A 156 -2.39 -27.54 7.98
N THR A 157 -2.32 -28.62 8.76
CA THR A 157 -2.90 -28.62 10.13
C THR A 157 -2.06 -27.80 11.10
N ASP A 158 -2.64 -27.35 12.22
CA ASP A 158 -1.87 -26.65 13.26
C ASP A 158 -0.70 -27.48 13.79
N ALA A 159 -0.90 -28.79 13.99
CA ALA A 159 0.14 -29.71 14.44
C ALA A 159 1.27 -29.85 13.40
N SER A 160 0.93 -29.90 12.12
CA SER A 160 1.90 -29.91 11.02
C SER A 160 2.71 -28.61 10.98
N PHE A 161 2.04 -27.46 11.09
CA PHE A 161 2.69 -26.15 11.11
C PHE A 161 3.66 -26.04 12.30
N GLU A 162 3.23 -26.45 13.49
CA GLU A 162 4.06 -26.46 14.70
C GLU A 162 5.34 -27.29 14.51
N GLU A 163 5.22 -28.52 14.00
CA GLU A 163 6.39 -29.36 13.76
C GLU A 163 7.33 -28.75 12.71
N ARG A 164 6.76 -28.17 11.64
CA ARG A 164 7.51 -27.56 10.55
C ARG A 164 8.31 -26.34 11.01
N VAL A 165 7.72 -25.44 11.80
CA VAL A 165 8.44 -24.26 12.32
C VAL A 165 9.39 -24.60 13.47
N ARG A 166 9.16 -25.71 14.18
CA ARG A 166 10.06 -26.22 15.23
C ARG A 166 11.36 -26.79 14.66
N LYS A 167 11.29 -27.42 13.48
CA LYS A 167 12.43 -28.01 12.77
C LYS A 167 12.41 -27.58 11.29
N PRO A 168 12.73 -26.32 10.99
CA PRO A 168 12.73 -25.83 9.61
C PRO A 168 13.77 -26.60 8.78
N LYS A 169 13.39 -27.09 7.61
CA LYS A 169 14.26 -27.88 6.71
C LYS A 169 14.60 -27.14 5.42
N THR A 170 13.76 -26.19 5.03
CA THR A 170 13.87 -25.44 3.78
C THR A 170 13.89 -23.93 4.04
N HIS A 171 14.31 -23.15 3.04
CA HIS A 171 14.24 -21.68 3.12
C HIS A 171 12.80 -21.18 3.30
N ALA A 172 11.82 -21.87 2.71
CA ALA A 172 10.40 -21.57 2.89
C ALA A 172 9.92 -21.81 4.34
N ASP A 173 10.48 -22.81 5.03
CA ASP A 173 10.18 -23.05 6.45
C ASP A 173 10.77 -21.96 7.34
N ILE A 174 12.00 -21.53 7.04
CA ILE A 174 12.65 -20.42 7.74
C ILE A 174 11.84 -19.13 7.54
N ASP A 175 11.40 -18.85 6.32
CA ASP A 175 10.51 -17.72 6.01
C ASP A 175 9.20 -17.79 6.82
N SER A 176 8.59 -18.97 6.90
CA SER A 176 7.35 -19.18 7.67
C SER A 176 7.56 -18.96 9.17
N LEU A 177 8.68 -19.46 9.72
CA LEU A 177 9.06 -19.26 11.11
C LEU A 177 9.33 -17.78 11.42
N ASN A 178 10.02 -17.08 10.53
CA ASN A 178 10.31 -15.65 10.67
C ASN A 178 9.03 -14.81 10.62
N LEU A 179 8.12 -15.13 9.70
CA LEU A 179 6.79 -14.53 9.65
C LEU A 179 6.06 -14.77 10.96
N TYR A 180 5.94 -16.03 11.41
CA TYR A 180 5.27 -16.38 12.66
C TYR A 180 5.83 -15.61 13.88
N ARG A 181 7.15 -15.53 14.02
CA ARG A 181 7.80 -14.75 15.09
C ARG A 181 7.53 -13.26 14.97
N GLY A 182 7.50 -12.72 13.75
CA GLY A 182 7.12 -11.34 13.47
C GLY A 182 5.67 -11.06 13.89
N GLU A 183 4.76 -11.92 13.48
CA GLU A 183 3.33 -11.84 13.78
C GLU A 183 3.05 -11.91 15.28
N ILE A 184 3.79 -12.73 16.05
CA ILE A 184 3.66 -12.73 17.53
C ILE A 184 3.92 -11.35 18.09
N ARG A 185 5.01 -10.68 17.69
CA ARG A 185 5.36 -9.34 18.20
C ARG A 185 4.34 -8.30 17.76
N PHE A 186 3.91 -8.41 16.50
CA PHE A 186 2.93 -7.55 15.88
C PHE A 186 1.57 -7.64 16.59
N PHE A 187 1.00 -8.84 16.72
CA PHE A 187 -0.29 -9.05 17.39
C PHE A 187 -0.23 -8.85 18.89
N THR A 188 0.91 -9.05 19.54
CA THR A 188 1.06 -8.66 20.96
C THR A 188 0.81 -7.17 21.11
N THR A 189 1.37 -6.34 20.22
CA THR A 189 1.16 -4.89 20.24
C THR A 189 -0.29 -4.54 19.88
N GLU A 190 -0.83 -5.16 18.83
CA GLU A 190 -2.17 -4.85 18.34
C GLU A 190 -3.26 -5.22 19.36
N LEU A 191 -3.18 -6.40 19.95
CA LEU A 191 -4.14 -6.86 20.95
C LEU A 191 -3.99 -6.10 22.27
N SER A 192 -2.78 -5.71 22.69
CA SER A 192 -2.60 -4.83 23.85
C SER A 192 -3.31 -3.49 23.69
N MET A 193 -3.28 -2.92 22.47
CA MET A 193 -3.97 -1.66 22.18
C MET A 193 -5.48 -1.84 22.05
N ALA A 194 -5.94 -2.94 21.45
CA ALA A 194 -7.36 -3.24 21.29
C ALA A 194 -8.06 -3.61 22.61
N TYR A 195 -7.33 -4.21 23.55
CA TYR A 195 -7.86 -4.71 24.81
C TYR A 195 -6.98 -4.28 26.00
N PRO A 196 -6.97 -2.97 26.35
CA PRO A 196 -6.08 -2.42 27.37
C PRO A 196 -6.28 -3.03 28.76
N ASP A 197 -7.49 -3.55 29.05
CA ASP A 197 -7.82 -4.15 30.35
C ASP A 197 -7.38 -5.63 30.48
N ARG A 198 -6.91 -6.26 29.40
CA ARG A 198 -6.43 -7.65 29.45
C ARG A 198 -5.00 -7.72 29.99
N SER A 199 -4.72 -8.76 30.78
CA SER A 199 -3.35 -8.99 31.27
C SER A 199 -2.38 -9.29 30.12
N MET A 200 -1.13 -8.86 30.26
CA MET A 200 -0.09 -9.12 29.25
C MET A 200 0.15 -10.61 28.98
N SER A 201 -0.07 -11.48 29.98
CA SER A 201 0.00 -12.94 29.80
C SER A 201 -1.10 -13.43 28.84
N ARG A 202 -2.34 -12.95 29.02
CA ARG A 202 -3.45 -13.28 28.13
C ARG A 202 -3.23 -12.75 26.72
N ILE A 203 -2.77 -11.49 26.59
CA ILE A 203 -2.44 -10.88 25.30
C ILE A 203 -1.41 -11.70 24.53
N LYS A 204 -0.29 -12.09 25.16
CA LYS A 204 0.75 -12.89 24.50
C LYS A 204 0.23 -14.26 24.06
N LYS A 205 -0.63 -14.89 24.85
CA LYS A 205 -1.26 -16.17 24.51
C LYS A 205 -2.18 -16.03 23.30
N ASP A 206 -3.07 -15.03 23.31
CA ASP A 206 -3.99 -14.77 22.20
C ASP A 206 -3.20 -14.38 20.93
N ALA A 207 -2.16 -13.53 21.05
CA ALA A 207 -1.28 -13.16 19.95
C ALA A 207 -0.58 -14.36 19.31
N ALA A 208 -0.14 -15.34 20.10
CA ALA A 208 0.48 -16.56 19.57
C ALA A 208 -0.52 -17.42 18.79
N ILE A 209 -1.78 -17.49 19.22
CA ILE A 209 -2.85 -18.20 18.51
C ILE A 209 -3.14 -17.52 17.16
N VAL A 210 -3.36 -16.21 17.17
CA VAL A 210 -3.63 -15.41 15.96
C VAL A 210 -2.43 -15.49 14.99
N ALA A 211 -1.21 -15.28 15.48
CA ALA A 211 0.00 -15.30 14.66
C ALA A 211 0.22 -16.65 13.96
N ARG A 212 -0.11 -17.76 14.63
CA ARG A 212 -0.01 -19.11 14.05
C ARG A 212 -1.02 -19.27 12.92
N GLY A 213 -2.27 -18.88 13.15
CA GLY A 213 -3.32 -18.94 12.14
C GLY A 213 -2.97 -18.08 10.92
N VAL A 214 -2.51 -16.84 11.14
CA VAL A 214 -2.11 -15.93 10.06
C VAL A 214 -0.94 -16.50 9.26
N ALA A 215 0.11 -16.99 9.91
CA ALA A 215 1.25 -17.59 9.21
C ALA A 215 0.85 -18.83 8.40
N ARG A 216 0.02 -19.72 8.96
CA ARG A 216 -0.51 -20.92 8.30
C ARG A 216 -1.34 -20.57 7.07
N MET A 217 -2.28 -19.63 7.21
CA MET A 217 -3.17 -19.21 6.13
C MET A 217 -2.45 -18.37 5.08
N SER A 218 -1.41 -17.62 5.46
CA SER A 218 -0.54 -16.91 4.51
C SER A 218 0.24 -17.87 3.62
N ALA A 219 0.72 -18.99 4.18
CA ALA A 219 1.33 -20.07 3.41
C ALA A 219 0.32 -20.74 2.47
N ALA A 220 -0.89 -21.03 2.96
CA ALA A 220 -1.98 -21.59 2.17
C ALA A 220 -2.35 -20.69 0.97
N LEU A 221 -2.55 -19.40 1.21
CA LEU A 221 -2.82 -18.41 0.17
C LEU A 221 -1.65 -18.31 -0.83
N SER A 222 -0.40 -18.37 -0.35
CA SER A 222 0.76 -18.41 -1.24
C SER A 222 0.74 -19.64 -2.15
N THR A 223 0.44 -20.82 -1.61
CA THR A 223 0.33 -22.07 -2.39
C THR A 223 -0.78 -21.96 -3.43
N TYR A 224 -1.97 -21.48 -3.03
CA TYR A 224 -3.08 -21.31 -3.95
C TYR A 224 -2.73 -20.34 -5.08
N LEU A 225 -2.09 -19.22 -4.75
CA LEU A 225 -1.70 -18.27 -5.77
C LEU A 225 -0.61 -18.81 -6.71
N SER A 226 0.27 -19.72 -6.27
CA SER A 226 1.18 -20.42 -7.19
C SER A 226 0.46 -21.32 -8.19
N VAL A 227 -0.77 -21.76 -7.89
CA VAL A 227 -1.61 -22.53 -8.81
C VAL A 227 -2.29 -21.62 -9.84
N ILE A 228 -2.86 -20.50 -9.39
CA ILE A 228 -3.65 -19.62 -10.27
C ILE A 228 -2.84 -18.52 -10.96
N GLU A 229 -1.63 -18.25 -10.48
CA GLU A 229 -0.70 -17.26 -11.02
C GLU A 229 0.72 -17.86 -11.20
N PRO A 230 0.88 -18.97 -11.95
CA PRO A 230 2.13 -19.73 -12.00
C PRO A 230 3.29 -18.98 -12.66
N GLU A 231 2.98 -18.06 -13.58
CA GLU A 231 3.97 -17.29 -14.34
C GLU A 231 4.13 -15.84 -13.84
N ALA A 232 3.35 -15.43 -12.84
CA ALA A 232 3.40 -14.07 -12.34
C ALA A 232 4.57 -13.84 -11.41
N LEU A 233 5.15 -12.63 -11.46
CA LEU A 233 6.16 -12.22 -10.52
C LEU A 233 5.53 -11.89 -9.17
N ARG A 234 5.94 -12.63 -8.14
CA ARG A 234 5.37 -12.58 -6.79
C ARG A 234 5.99 -11.46 -5.97
N LEU A 235 5.16 -10.53 -5.48
CA LEU A 235 5.58 -9.50 -4.54
C LEU A 235 5.09 -9.81 -3.12
N SER A 236 5.67 -9.11 -2.15
CA SER A 236 5.42 -9.29 -0.72
C SER A 236 5.44 -7.94 -0.01
N CYS A 237 4.51 -7.77 0.93
CA CYS A 237 4.50 -6.62 1.85
C CYS A 237 5.60 -6.70 2.93
N HIS A 238 6.12 -7.90 3.15
CA HIS A 238 7.25 -8.17 4.04
C HIS A 238 8.57 -8.13 3.28
N PRO A 239 9.68 -7.72 3.94
CA PRO A 239 11.02 -7.80 3.35
C PRO A 239 11.37 -9.23 2.91
N LYS A 240 12.12 -9.36 1.81
CA LYS A 240 12.59 -10.65 1.28
C LYS A 240 14.08 -10.63 0.98
N THR A 241 14.75 -11.76 1.25
CA THR A 241 16.17 -11.95 0.97
C THR A 241 16.44 -11.98 -0.55
N VAL A 242 17.72 -11.90 -0.92
CA VAL A 242 18.18 -11.97 -2.31
C VAL A 242 17.76 -13.25 -3.03
N ASP A 243 17.83 -14.37 -2.31
CA ASP A 243 17.53 -15.72 -2.81
C ASP A 243 16.03 -16.06 -2.86
N SER A 244 15.17 -15.16 -2.38
CA SER A 244 13.73 -15.42 -2.38
C SER A 244 13.17 -15.46 -3.80
N ASP A 245 12.11 -16.24 -3.99
CA ASP A 245 11.29 -16.23 -5.20
C ASP A 245 10.17 -15.18 -5.15
N LYS A 246 10.18 -14.34 -4.10
CA LYS A 246 9.28 -13.21 -3.91
C LYS A 246 10.09 -11.93 -3.71
N ILE A 247 9.57 -10.82 -4.22
CA ILE A 247 10.18 -9.51 -4.02
C ILE A 247 9.44 -8.78 -2.91
N GLY A 248 10.13 -8.48 -1.80
CA GLY A 248 9.62 -7.53 -0.82
C GLY A 248 9.63 -6.13 -1.43
N ILE A 249 8.55 -5.36 -1.29
CA ILE A 249 8.42 -4.02 -1.90
C ILE A 249 8.09 -2.98 -0.83
N TRP A 250 8.61 -1.76 -1.01
CA TRP A 250 8.20 -0.60 -0.22
C TRP A 250 6.82 -0.11 -0.62
N PHE A 251 6.08 0.43 0.34
CA PHE A 251 4.73 0.96 0.09
C PHE A 251 4.69 2.49 -0.07
N ASN A 252 5.85 3.12 -0.14
CA ASN A 252 6.00 4.54 -0.44
C ASN A 252 7.30 4.75 -1.22
N GLU A 253 7.32 5.76 -2.07
CA GLU A 253 8.46 6.07 -2.94
C GLU A 253 9.71 6.52 -2.19
N ASP A 254 9.54 7.07 -0.99
CA ASP A 254 10.66 7.55 -0.17
C ASP A 254 11.38 6.42 0.58
N HIS A 255 10.92 5.16 0.42
CA HIS A 255 11.41 3.97 1.11
C HIS A 255 11.58 4.20 2.62
N SER A 256 10.70 5.05 3.16
CA SER A 256 10.78 5.45 4.54
C SER A 256 10.30 4.29 5.41
N PRO A 257 11.00 4.03 6.53
CA PRO A 257 10.59 2.99 7.45
C PRO A 257 9.17 3.24 7.94
N GLY A 258 8.42 2.15 8.02
CA GLY A 258 7.00 2.17 8.36
C GLY A 258 6.40 0.79 8.12
N GLY A 259 5.27 0.53 8.79
CA GLY A 259 4.49 -0.67 8.52
C GLY A 259 3.70 -0.55 7.21
N THR A 260 2.71 -1.42 7.02
CA THR A 260 1.80 -1.35 5.87
C THR A 260 0.75 -0.24 6.04
N PRO A 261 0.16 0.28 4.95
CA PRO A 261 -0.79 1.41 5.02
C PRO A 261 -2.04 1.09 5.85
N TRP A 262 -2.50 -0.17 5.83
CA TRP A 262 -3.66 -0.60 6.62
C TRP A 262 -3.41 -0.72 8.13
N HIS A 263 -2.16 -0.55 8.56
CA HIS A 263 -1.74 -0.61 9.95
C HIS A 263 -1.17 0.72 10.48
N ASN A 264 -1.21 1.79 9.68
CA ASN A 264 -0.58 3.07 9.99
C ASN A 264 -1.37 4.24 9.37
N ALA A 265 -0.94 5.46 9.70
CA ALA A 265 -1.31 6.68 9.00
C ALA A 265 -0.11 7.21 8.19
N ALA A 266 -0.40 7.91 7.08
CA ALA A 266 0.62 8.65 6.34
C ALA A 266 1.04 9.91 7.10
N VAL A 267 2.34 10.20 7.10
CA VAL A 267 2.92 11.42 7.67
C VAL A 267 3.82 12.07 6.63
N PHE A 268 3.51 13.31 6.28
CA PHE A 268 4.31 14.09 5.34
C PHE A 268 5.22 15.06 6.09
N GLU A 269 6.51 15.01 5.77
CA GLU A 269 7.55 15.80 6.44
C GLU A 269 8.54 16.39 5.43
N VAL A 270 9.24 17.46 5.81
CA VAL A 270 10.33 17.99 4.99
C VAL A 270 11.63 17.30 5.39
N GLU A 271 12.19 16.48 4.50
CA GLU A 271 13.55 15.98 4.64
C GLU A 271 14.54 17.10 4.32
N LYS A 272 15.12 17.70 5.36
CA LYS A 272 16.00 18.87 5.25
C LYS A 272 17.20 18.64 4.33
N ALA A 273 17.79 17.45 4.36
CA ALA A 273 18.99 17.13 3.58
C ALA A 273 18.76 17.22 2.06
N ARG A 274 17.58 16.80 1.59
CA ARG A 274 17.21 16.81 0.16
C ARG A 274 16.26 17.95 -0.21
N ASN A 275 15.84 18.75 0.78
CA ASN A 275 14.79 19.76 0.64
C ASN A 275 13.53 19.21 -0.08
N LYS A 276 13.12 17.99 0.29
CA LYS A 276 12.02 17.25 -0.33
C LYS A 276 10.91 17.01 0.70
N CYS A 277 9.65 17.08 0.29
CA CYS A 277 8.56 16.52 1.08
C CYS A 277 8.58 15.00 0.93
N VAL A 278 8.79 14.29 2.03
CA VAL A 278 8.80 12.82 2.09
C VAL A 278 7.59 12.31 2.85
N VAL A 279 7.19 11.07 2.59
CA VAL A 279 6.12 10.39 3.31
C VAL A 279 6.64 9.17 4.06
N SER A 280 6.26 9.06 5.33
CA SER A 280 6.51 7.89 6.18
C SER A 280 5.18 7.34 6.70
N PHE A 281 5.20 6.07 7.15
CA PHE A 281 4.04 5.43 7.77
C PHE A 281 4.31 5.12 9.24
N MET A 282 3.47 5.66 10.12
CA MET A 282 3.55 5.41 11.56
C MET A 282 2.16 5.30 12.19
N LYS A 283 2.11 4.82 13.43
CA LYS A 283 0.85 4.74 14.18
C LYS A 283 0.27 6.13 14.38
N ALA A 284 -1.05 6.27 14.25
CA ALA A 284 -1.72 7.56 14.42
C ALA A 284 -1.46 8.22 15.79
N SER A 285 -1.35 7.43 16.87
CA SER A 285 -1.04 7.91 18.22
C SER A 285 0.38 8.45 18.32
N GLU A 286 1.34 7.75 17.73
CA GLU A 286 2.74 8.19 17.67
C GLU A 286 2.86 9.50 16.87
N ALA A 287 2.12 9.62 15.77
CA ALA A 287 2.11 10.84 14.99
C ALA A 287 1.54 12.04 15.79
N ALA A 288 0.45 11.80 16.54
CA ALA A 288 -0.14 12.81 17.42
C ALA A 288 0.79 13.20 18.57
N GLU A 289 1.45 12.22 19.22
CA GLU A 289 2.43 12.45 20.29
C GLU A 289 3.64 13.27 19.81
N LYS A 290 4.06 13.07 18.56
CA LYS A 290 5.12 13.87 17.90
C LYS A 290 4.66 15.28 17.50
N GLY A 291 3.39 15.63 17.73
CA GLY A 291 2.85 16.95 17.43
C GLY A 291 2.57 17.20 15.95
N PHE A 292 2.48 16.15 15.13
CA PHE A 292 2.08 16.32 13.74
C PHE A 292 0.62 16.76 13.64
N ILE A 293 0.32 17.56 12.61
CA ILE A 293 -0.99 18.17 12.43
C ILE A 293 -1.87 17.21 11.62
N LEU A 294 -2.98 16.76 12.21
CA LEU A 294 -3.97 15.95 11.51
C LEU A 294 -4.67 16.78 10.43
N LYS A 295 -4.70 16.24 9.21
CA LYS A 295 -5.43 16.78 8.07
C LYS A 295 -6.67 15.94 7.80
N THR A 296 -7.71 16.62 7.33
CA THR A 296 -8.93 16.00 6.84
C THR A 296 -9.00 16.02 5.33
N ASP A 297 -9.73 15.08 4.75
CA ASP A 297 -10.09 15.09 3.34
C ASP A 297 -11.20 16.12 3.04
N LYS A 298 -11.68 16.11 1.78
CA LYS A 298 -12.75 17.03 1.32
C LYS A 298 -14.10 16.78 1.99
N GLU A 299 -14.32 15.59 2.55
CA GLU A 299 -15.54 15.21 3.27
C GLU A 299 -15.41 15.45 4.79
N GLY A 300 -14.27 15.99 5.24
CA GLY A 300 -14.00 16.24 6.66
C GLY A 300 -13.53 15.01 7.43
N LYS A 301 -13.24 13.89 6.77
CA LYS A 301 -12.74 12.68 7.43
C LYS A 301 -11.22 12.77 7.67
N PRO A 302 -10.69 12.21 8.77
CA PRO A 302 -9.25 12.11 8.99
C PRO A 302 -8.52 11.46 7.81
N SER A 303 -7.44 12.08 7.34
CA SER A 303 -6.75 11.66 6.11
C SER A 303 -5.28 11.29 6.34
N HIS A 304 -4.50 12.18 6.94
CA HIS A 304 -3.06 12.01 7.17
C HIS A 304 -2.54 13.05 8.16
N PHE A 305 -1.28 12.91 8.57
CA PHE A 305 -0.58 13.91 9.34
C PHE A 305 0.44 14.67 8.48
N VAL A 306 0.73 15.92 8.87
CA VAL A 306 1.80 16.73 8.27
C VAL A 306 2.64 17.38 9.35
N SER A 307 3.93 17.59 9.08
CA SER A 307 4.78 18.43 9.93
C SER A 307 4.43 19.91 9.81
N GLU A 308 4.76 20.68 10.85
CA GLU A 308 4.53 22.11 10.85
C GLU A 308 5.18 22.82 9.64
N PRO A 309 6.43 22.50 9.23
CA PRO A 309 6.99 23.05 7.99
C PRO A 309 6.13 22.76 6.76
N VAL A 310 5.69 21.51 6.55
CA VAL A 310 4.83 21.14 5.42
C VAL A 310 3.52 21.93 5.46
N PHE A 311 2.89 22.02 6.63
CA PHE A 311 1.67 22.78 6.82
C PHE A 311 1.83 24.27 6.50
N ARG A 312 2.92 24.90 6.96
CA ARG A 312 3.23 26.31 6.69
C ARG A 312 3.45 26.54 5.20
N TYR A 313 4.24 25.70 4.53
CA TYR A 313 4.46 25.79 3.09
C TYR A 313 3.14 25.67 2.30
N ALA A 314 2.30 24.68 2.62
CA ALA A 314 1.01 24.51 1.97
C ALA A 314 0.09 25.73 2.17
N SER A 315 0.08 26.31 3.38
CA SER A 315 -0.75 27.48 3.71
C SER A 315 -0.29 28.74 2.98
N ILE A 316 1.03 28.94 2.85
CA ILE A 316 1.63 30.05 2.08
C ILE A 316 1.27 29.91 0.60
N LEU A 317 1.46 28.73 0.01
CA LEU A 317 1.11 28.47 -1.39
C LEU A 317 -0.38 28.69 -1.66
N GLN A 318 -1.25 28.19 -0.78
CA GLN A 318 -2.69 28.39 -0.91
C GLN A 318 -3.05 29.89 -0.86
N SER A 319 -2.45 30.64 0.05
CA SER A 319 -2.68 32.09 0.18
C SER A 319 -2.18 32.85 -1.05
N PHE A 320 -1.00 32.47 -1.57
CA PHE A 320 -0.44 33.01 -2.80
C PHE A 320 -1.37 32.76 -4.00
N PHE A 321 -1.81 31.52 -4.22
CA PHE A 321 -2.71 31.22 -5.34
C PHE A 321 -4.07 31.90 -5.21
N LYS A 322 -4.62 32.02 -4.00
CA LYS A 322 -5.84 32.81 -3.76
C LYS A 322 -5.64 34.28 -4.12
N ALA A 323 -4.51 34.87 -3.74
CA ALA A 323 -4.18 36.25 -4.09
C ALA A 323 -4.01 36.45 -5.60
N VAL A 324 -3.29 35.56 -6.27
CA VAL A 324 -3.11 35.57 -7.74
C VAL A 324 -4.46 35.44 -8.46
N HIS A 325 -5.30 34.49 -8.03
CA HIS A 325 -6.63 34.31 -8.62
C HIS A 325 -7.54 35.53 -8.40
N ALA A 326 -7.56 36.09 -7.20
CA ALA A 326 -8.31 37.31 -6.91
C ALA A 326 -7.81 38.53 -7.71
N ALA A 327 -6.50 38.65 -7.90
CA ALA A 327 -5.92 39.71 -8.74
C ALA A 327 -6.33 39.54 -10.22
N ARG A 328 -6.32 38.30 -10.73
CA ARG A 328 -6.78 38.00 -12.10
C ARG A 328 -8.26 38.36 -12.31
N LEU A 329 -9.13 37.96 -11.37
CA LEU A 329 -10.56 38.31 -11.40
C LEU A 329 -10.80 39.83 -11.36
N LYS A 330 -9.92 40.60 -10.70
CA LYS A 330 -10.00 42.07 -10.70
C LYS A 330 -9.48 42.71 -11.99
N SER A 331 -8.55 42.05 -12.69
CA SER A 331 -7.99 42.54 -13.96
C SER A 331 -8.83 42.19 -15.19
N GLU A 332 -9.66 41.16 -15.11
CA GLU A 332 -10.69 40.85 -16.10
C GLU A 332 -11.85 41.85 -15.89
N LYS A 333 -11.78 43.02 -16.54
CA LYS A 333 -12.93 43.92 -16.64
C LYS A 333 -14.12 43.16 -17.26
N PRO A 334 -15.37 43.40 -16.82
CA PRO A 334 -16.51 42.92 -17.59
C PRO A 334 -16.40 43.51 -19.00
N ASP A 335 -16.56 42.64 -19.99
CA ASP A 335 -16.50 42.99 -21.40
C ASP A 335 -17.53 44.09 -21.69
N GLU A 336 -17.05 45.34 -21.83
CA GLU A 336 -17.88 46.51 -22.14
C GLU A 336 -18.53 46.41 -23.54
N SER A 337 -18.25 45.34 -24.31
CA SER A 337 -18.93 45.06 -25.58
C SER A 337 -20.42 44.69 -25.45
N TYR A 338 -20.93 44.43 -24.24
CA TYR A 338 -22.36 44.22 -24.01
C TYR A 338 -23.17 45.51 -23.77
N GLN A 339 -22.53 46.67 -23.55
CA GLN A 339 -23.25 47.93 -23.33
C GLN A 339 -23.53 48.73 -24.61
N GLU A 340 -22.82 48.48 -25.72
CA GLU A 340 -23.14 49.10 -27.01
C GLU A 340 -24.32 48.42 -27.73
N ALA A 341 -24.59 47.14 -27.46
CA ALA A 341 -25.73 46.42 -28.06
C ALA A 341 -27.09 46.89 -27.52
N GLU A 342 -27.14 47.47 -26.32
CA GLU A 342 -28.39 47.93 -25.68
C GLU A 342 -28.74 49.39 -26.03
N LEU A 343 -27.75 50.19 -26.47
CA LEU A 343 -27.97 51.55 -26.98
C LEU A 343 -28.44 51.56 -28.44
N VAL A 344 -28.00 50.59 -29.26
CA VAL A 344 -28.42 50.50 -30.68
C VAL A 344 -29.86 49.96 -30.82
N SER A 345 -30.35 49.12 -29.89
CA SER A 345 -31.72 48.60 -29.93
C SER A 345 -32.80 49.63 -29.53
N ARG A 346 -32.43 50.68 -28.79
CA ARG A 346 -33.35 51.77 -28.38
C ARG A 346 -33.53 52.87 -29.43
N VAL A 347 -32.66 52.95 -30.44
CA VAL A 347 -32.79 53.93 -31.54
C VAL A 347 -33.65 53.37 -32.69
N VAL A 348 -33.74 52.05 -32.86
CA VAL A 348 -34.48 51.42 -33.96
C VAL A 348 -35.97 51.17 -33.64
N SER A 349 -36.39 51.33 -32.38
CA SER A 349 -37.79 51.12 -31.94
C SER A 349 -38.60 52.42 -31.75
N GLY A 350 -38.07 53.55 -32.21
CA GLY A 350 -38.70 54.87 -32.11
C GLY A 350 -38.87 55.59 -33.45
N ALA A 351 -39.38 54.90 -34.47
CA ALA A 351 -39.86 55.49 -35.73
C ALA A 351 -41.15 54.82 -36.19
#